data_AF-A0AAJ0PZ37-F1
#
_entry.id   AF-A0AAJ0PZ37-F1
#
_cell.length_a   1.000
_cell.length_b   1.000
_cell.length_c   1.000
_cell.angle_alpha   90.00
_cell.angle_beta   90.00
_cell.angle_gamma   90.00
#
_symmetry.space_group_name_H-M   'P 1'
#
loop_
_entity.id
_entity.type
_entity.pdbx_description
1 polymer ?
#
loop_
_entity_poly.entity_id
_entity_poly.type
_entity_poly.pdbx_seq_one_letter_code
_entity_poly.pdbx_strand_id
1 'polypeptide(L)' 'MNVQALSGMLHAQELLLVSLIRALPVDTRRALADEFDRQIQLAESSHLDSPRDREAHEAFLAHVRKLLIRLESMA' A
#
# COMPACT_ATOMS: atom_id res chain seq x y z
N MET A 1 -11.16 -12.45 17.83
CA MET A 1 -9.95 -12.74 17.00
C MET A 1 -8.77 -12.13 17.71
N ASN A 2 -7.65 -12.84 17.92
CA ASN A 2 -6.48 -12.26 18.61
C ASN A 2 -5.61 -11.45 17.61
N VAL A 3 -4.75 -10.57 18.15
CA VAL A 3 -3.88 -9.68 17.35
C VAL A 3 -2.95 -10.49 16.43
N GLN A 4 -2.49 -11.67 16.88
CA GLN A 4 -1.62 -12.55 16.09
C GLN A 4 -2.34 -13.10 14.84
N ALA A 5 -3.57 -13.57 14.99
CA ALA A 5 -4.38 -14.08 13.88
C ALA A 5 -4.75 -12.96 12.90
N LEU A 6 -5.06 -11.76 13.40
CA LEU A 6 -5.30 -10.58 12.56
C LEU A 6 -4.04 -10.21 11.77
N SER A 7 -2.87 -10.16 12.42
CA SER A 7 -1.60 -9.86 11.75
C SER A 7 -1.26 -10.91 10.68
N GLY A 8 -1.49 -12.19 10.95
CA GLY A 8 -1.28 -13.26 9.98
C GLY A 8 -2.20 -13.14 8.76
N MET A 9 -3.46 -12.79 8.97
CA MET A 9 -4.43 -12.55 7.90
C MET A 9 -4.03 -11.35 7.02
N LEU A 10 -3.65 -10.23 7.62
CA LEU A 10 -3.19 -9.04 6.90
C LEU A 10 -1.94 -9.35 6.05
N HIS A 11 -1.01 -10.13 6.59
CA HIS A 11 0.18 -10.54 5.85
C HIS A 11 -0.18 -11.45 4.66
N ALA A 12 -1.09 -12.41 4.84
CA ALA A 12 -1.56 -13.27 3.76
C ALA A 12 -2.28 -12.47 2.65
N GLN A 13 -3.06 -11.47 3.03
CA GLN A 13 -3.71 -10.56 2.08
C GLN A 13 -2.69 -9.73 1.28
N GLU A 14 -1.64 -9.21 1.94
CA GLU A 14 -0.53 -8.49 1.27
C GLU A 14 0.15 -9.39 0.24
N LEU A 15 0.44 -10.66 0.59
CA LEU A 15 1.05 -11.63 -0.33
C LEU A 15 0.15 -11.99 -1.50
N LEU A 16 -1.16 -12.18 -1.26
CA LEU A 16 -2.13 -12.42 -2.32
C LEU A 16 -2.19 -11.25 -3.29
N LEU A 17 -2.26 -10.01 -2.78
CA LEU A 17 -2.30 -8.80 -3.60
C LEU A 17 -1.07 -8.69 -4.49
N VAL A 18 0.13 -8.86 -3.93
CA VAL A 18 1.38 -8.85 -4.70
C VAL A 18 1.40 -9.95 -5.78
N SER A 19 0.87 -11.14 -5.45
CA SER A 19 0.80 -12.26 -6.40
C SER A 19 -0.13 -11.97 -7.57
N LEU A 20 -1.29 -11.36 -7.31
CA LEU A 20 -2.21 -10.92 -8.35
C LEU A 20 -1.57 -9.86 -9.24
N ILE A 21 -0.86 -8.89 -8.67
CA ILE A 21 -0.22 -7.83 -9.46
C ILE A 21 0.92 -8.40 -10.33
N ARG A 22 1.69 -9.39 -9.86
CA ARG A 22 2.69 -10.08 -10.69
C ARG A 22 2.10 -10.75 -11.93
N ALA A 23 0.86 -11.24 -11.85
CA ALA A 23 0.19 -11.91 -12.95
C ALA A 23 -0.31 -10.94 -14.04
N LEU A 24 -0.31 -9.63 -13.77
CA LEU A 24 -0.74 -8.62 -14.73
C LEU A 24 0.34 -8.34 -15.79
N PRO A 25 -0.05 -7.88 -17.00
CA PRO A 25 0.89 -7.38 -18.01
C PRO A 25 1.81 -6.28 -17.46
N VAL A 26 3.05 -6.20 -17.98
CA VAL A 26 4.06 -5.21 -17.55
C VAL A 26 3.51 -3.78 -17.56
N ASP A 27 2.81 -3.41 -18.63
CA ASP A 27 2.24 -2.05 -18.76
C ASP A 27 1.18 -1.77 -17.70
N THR A 28 0.36 -2.77 -17.34
CA THR A 28 -0.62 -2.65 -16.26
C THR A 28 0.07 -2.51 -14.89
N ARG A 29 1.18 -3.22 -14.67
CA ARG A 29 1.96 -3.08 -13.43
C ARG A 29 2.57 -1.68 -13.29
N ARG A 30 3.05 -1.09 -14.39
CA ARG A 30 3.57 0.28 -14.42
C ARG A 30 2.49 1.30 -14.13
N ALA A 31 1.34 1.19 -14.78
CA ALA A 31 0.19 2.06 -14.51
C ALA A 31 -0.27 2.00 -13.04
N LEU A 32 -0.20 0.81 -12.42
CA LEU A 32 -0.45 0.66 -11.00
C LEU A 32 0.60 1.36 -10.13
N ALA A 33 1.89 1.26 -10.46
CA ALA A 33 2.94 1.98 -9.74
C ALA A 33 2.71 3.52 -9.81
N ASP A 34 2.39 4.04 -10.99
CA ASP A 34 2.08 5.46 -11.19
C ASP A 34 0.85 5.92 -10.40
N GLU A 35 -0.19 5.08 -10.32
CA GLU A 35 -1.36 5.36 -9.47
C GLU A 35 -0.98 5.41 -7.99
N PHE A 36 -0.19 4.44 -7.53
CA PHE A 36 0.26 4.40 -6.13
C PHE A 36 1.07 5.64 -5.76
N ASP A 37 1.97 6.08 -6.63
CA ASP A 37 2.73 7.32 -6.43
C ASP A 37 1.80 8.54 -6.33
N ARG A 38 0.80 8.64 -7.23
CA ARG A 38 -0.20 9.72 -7.17
C ARG A 38 -1.00 9.71 -5.87
N GLN A 39 -1.45 8.55 -5.41
CA GLN A 39 -2.20 8.42 -4.16
C GLN A 39 -1.35 8.81 -2.94
N ILE A 40 -0.05 8.51 -2.95
CA ILE A 40 0.89 8.96 -1.92
C ILE A 40 0.96 10.50 -1.91
N GLN A 41 1.16 11.13 -3.06
CA GLN A 41 1.22 12.59 -3.16
C GLN A 41 -0.07 13.26 -2.68
N LEU A 42 -1.24 12.71 -3.04
CA LEU A 42 -2.54 13.20 -2.57
C LEU A 42 -2.68 13.06 -1.05
N ALA A 43 -2.31 11.90 -0.51
CA ALA A 43 -2.35 11.65 0.93
C ALA A 43 -1.41 12.61 1.68
N GLU A 44 -0.17 12.82 1.21
CA GLU A 44 0.78 13.76 1.81
C GLU A 44 0.27 15.20 1.86
N SER A 45 -0.55 15.61 0.89
CA SER A 45 -1.18 16.93 0.86
C SER A 45 -2.40 17.07 1.79
N SER A 46 -2.89 15.96 2.35
CA SER A 46 -4.08 15.95 3.20
C SER A 46 -3.73 16.37 4.63
N HIS A 47 -4.19 17.54 5.05
CA HIS A 47 -4.08 17.97 6.45
C HIS A 47 -5.14 17.27 7.30
N LEU A 48 -4.71 16.40 8.21
CA LEU A 48 -5.59 15.73 9.18
C LEU A 48 -5.54 16.46 10.52
N ASP A 49 -6.71 16.86 11.02
CA ASP A 49 -6.84 17.74 12.20
C ASP A 49 -6.77 16.99 13.55
N SER A 50 -6.82 15.66 13.55
CA SER A 50 -6.85 14.82 14.76
C SER A 50 -5.58 14.00 14.93
N PRO A 51 -4.99 13.90 16.14
CA PRO A 51 -3.78 13.10 16.39
C PRO A 51 -3.95 11.61 16.05
N ARG A 52 -5.12 11.04 16.32
CA ARG A 52 -5.42 9.64 15.99
C ARG A 52 -5.49 9.41 14.48
N ASP A 53 -6.03 10.39 13.76
CA ASP A 53 -6.14 10.32 12.30
C ASP A 53 -4.75 10.50 11.67
N ARG A 54 -3.88 11.30 12.29
CA ARG A 54 -2.48 11.44 11.91
C ARG A 54 -1.69 10.14 12.05
N GLU A 55 -1.79 9.43 13.18
CA GLU A 55 -1.09 8.15 13.36
C GLU A 55 -1.56 7.09 12.34
N ALA A 56 -2.88 6.99 12.13
CA ALA A 56 -3.45 6.09 11.14
C ALA A 56 -3.00 6.45 9.71
N HIS A 57 -2.89 7.74 9.43
CA HIS A 57 -2.44 8.26 8.14
C HIS A 57 -0.96 8.03 7.88
N GLU A 58 -0.10 8.25 8.87
CA GLU A 58 1.33 7.94 8.79
C GLU A 58 1.55 6.44 8.58
N ALA A 59 0.79 5.58 9.27
CA ALA A 59 0.81 4.14 9.06
C ALA A 59 0.34 3.74 7.64
N PHE A 60 -0.72 4.38 7.14
CA PHE A 60 -1.19 4.19 5.77
C PHE A 60 -0.13 4.59 4.74
N LEU A 61 0.45 5.78 4.85
CA LEU A 61 1.52 6.27 3.97
C LEU A 61 2.72 5.32 3.97
N ALA A 62 3.15 4.85 5.15
CA ALA A 62 4.23 3.89 5.27
C ALA A 62 3.91 2.56 4.55
N HIS A 63 2.68 2.06 4.68
CA HIS A 63 2.23 0.85 4.02
C HIS A 63 2.20 0.99 2.49
N VAL A 64 1.59 2.07 1.98
CA VAL A 64 1.46 2.32 0.54
C VAL A 64 2.82 2.52 -0.11
N ARG A 65 3.75 3.26 0.53
CA ARG A 65 5.14 3.39 0.06
C ARG A 65 5.87 2.05 -0.02
N LYS A 66 5.72 1.20 1.00
CA LYS A 66 6.29 -0.16 0.99
C LYS A 66 5.74 -1.00 -0.15
N LEU A 67 4.45 -0.86 -0.47
CA LEU A 67 3.84 -1.56 -1.59
C LEU A 67 4.33 -1.01 -2.93
N LEU A 68 4.44 0.30 -3.11
CA LEU A 68 5.00 0.94 -4.30
C LEU A 68 6.41 0.43 -4.61
N ILE A 69 7.32 0.40 -3.63
CA ILE A 69 8.68 -0.13 -3.79
C ILE A 69 8.66 -1.57 -4.34
N ARG A 70 7.75 -2.40 -3.84
CA ARG A 70 7.60 -3.78 -4.33
C ARG A 70 7.09 -3.82 -5.77
N LEU A 71 6.16 -2.94 -6.13
CA LEU A 71 5.62 -2.85 -7.49
C LEU A 71 6.70 -2.40 -8.49
N GLU A 72 7.46 -1.37 -8.15
CA GLU A 72 8.58 -0.89 -8.96
C GLU A 72 9.65 -1.97 -9.16
N SER A 73 9.92 -2.79 -8.14
CA SER A 73 10.84 -3.94 -8.26
C SER A 73 10.35 -5.05 -9.20
N MET A 74 9.08 -5.01 -9.62
CA MET A 74 8.44 -5.98 -10.50
C MET A 74 8.12 -5.43 -11.90
N ALA A 75 8.38 -4.14 -12.15
CA ALA A 75 8.15 -3.44 -13.42
C ALA A 75 9.29 -3.64 -14.44
#